data_AF-A0A2U1PBB1-F1
#
_entry.id   AF-A0A2U1PBB1-F1
#
_cell.length_a   1.000
_cell.length_b   1.000
_cell.length_c   1.000
_cell.angle_alpha   90.00
_cell.angle_beta   90.00
_cell.angle_gamma   90.00
#
_symmetry.space_group_name_H-M   'P 1'
#
loop_
_entity.id
_entity.type
_entity.pdbx_description
1 polymer ?
#
loop_
_entity_poly.entity_id
_entity_poly.type
_entity_poly.pdbx_seq_one_letter_code
_entity_poly.pdbx_strand_id
1 'polypeptide(L)'
;MKKDIIKIMLFLESAKGLVRNFLGQIILTKDPFTRIKVVSMVFKYYSDNVTDDGLLRMLKSEDSEGTVVKEPREENSDDSDGGMDDEAMFRMDSYLAQIFKEKRNQAGGGDTADSQLVLFKLRVLSLLEIYLHENQGKLNVMQAFVNPHTTEGSEQLGDRICKIVEHKILKAKHHPKGESLQLSMLEPLLEKNLKLASKPFKKKKTAITPSKKKQSASFQRYKKIVNLAQNSTYWILKIIDFGNFSEEDMEKVFDILKSAIVAYFDGKNSQLKPQFLKEIIRRCAWVGKRYFGLLVEKCSTAKSKFRQVEALDLLLEALKPFVSVNKSKDTVGLGKKMISSNLSELCVLIKELVTNMPEKQARRAEVRRFCGRMFHIISTLKLSKKFLKSLDSEVHSVCEKQIGKAFLDLKKQE
;
A
#
# COMPACT_ATOMS: atom_id res chain seq x y z
N MET A 1 8.37 -29.70 28.84
CA MET A 1 9.18 -28.53 28.40
C MET A 1 9.90 -28.75 27.06
N LYS A 2 10.92 -29.62 26.93
CA LYS A 2 11.63 -29.83 25.64
C LYS A 2 10.72 -30.38 24.53
N LYS A 3 9.82 -31.33 24.84
CA LYS A 3 8.82 -31.86 23.88
C LYS A 3 7.81 -30.78 23.42
N ASP A 4 7.43 -29.88 24.31
CA ASP A 4 6.48 -28.79 24.01
C ASP A 4 7.13 -27.71 23.13
N ILE A 5 8.42 -27.43 23.37
CA ILE A 5 9.22 -26.53 22.51
C ILE A 5 9.38 -27.11 21.11
N ILE A 6 9.61 -28.42 20.97
CA ILE A 6 9.72 -29.09 19.67
C ILE A 6 8.36 -29.10 18.93
N LYS A 7 7.25 -29.36 19.63
CA LYS A 7 5.88 -29.24 19.08
C LYS A 7 5.60 -27.80 18.60
N ILE A 8 6.01 -26.79 19.38
CA ILE A 8 5.89 -25.38 19.00
C ILE A 8 6.77 -25.05 17.80
N MET A 9 8.01 -25.56 17.71
CA MET A 9 8.90 -25.30 16.57
C MET A 9 8.39 -25.93 15.27
N LEU A 10 7.91 -27.18 15.29
CA LEU A 10 7.28 -27.83 14.13
C LEU A 10 5.98 -27.11 13.72
N PHE A 11 5.22 -26.62 14.69
CA PHE A 11 4.01 -25.81 14.47
C PHE A 11 4.30 -24.41 13.88
N LEU A 12 5.42 -23.79 14.28
CA LEU A 12 5.94 -22.54 13.70
C LEU A 12 6.46 -22.74 12.27
N GLU A 13 6.81 -23.96 11.90
CA GLU A 13 7.32 -24.30 10.59
C GLU A 13 6.21 -24.40 9.53
N SER A 14 5.02 -24.85 9.93
CA SER A 14 3.80 -24.92 9.09
C SER A 14 3.11 -23.55 8.90
N ALA A 15 3.19 -22.64 9.88
CA ALA A 15 2.49 -21.37 9.83
C ALA A 15 3.15 -20.33 8.88
N LYS A 16 2.79 -20.33 7.58
CA LYS A 16 3.37 -19.41 6.57
C LYS A 16 3.27 -17.92 6.94
N GLY A 17 4.41 -17.22 6.77
CA GLY A 17 4.54 -15.77 6.61
C GLY A 17 4.34 -14.94 7.88
N LEU A 18 3.10 -14.63 8.23
CA LEU A 18 2.75 -13.61 9.24
C LEU A 18 3.02 -14.10 10.67
N VAL A 19 2.66 -15.37 10.94
CA VAL A 19 2.78 -16.01 12.26
C VAL A 19 4.23 -16.41 12.53
N ARG A 20 4.94 -16.98 11.54
CA ARG A 20 6.39 -17.26 11.62
C ARG A 20 7.21 -15.99 11.83
N ASN A 21 6.92 -14.88 11.13
CA ASN A 21 7.65 -13.62 11.33
C ASN A 21 7.33 -12.98 12.69
N PHE A 22 6.07 -12.99 13.14
CA PHE A 22 5.69 -12.41 14.43
C PHE A 22 6.23 -13.24 15.61
N LEU A 23 6.08 -14.56 15.59
CA LEU A 23 6.58 -15.43 16.65
C LEU A 23 8.10 -15.60 16.62
N GLY A 24 8.73 -15.58 15.43
CA GLY A 24 10.19 -15.51 15.31
C GLY A 24 10.77 -14.23 15.93
N GLN A 25 10.13 -13.07 15.70
CA GLN A 25 10.50 -11.80 16.32
C GLN A 25 10.27 -11.80 17.85
N ILE A 26 9.19 -12.43 18.33
CA ILE A 26 8.93 -12.59 19.77
C ILE A 26 9.99 -13.49 20.42
N ILE A 27 10.37 -14.61 19.80
CA ILE A 27 11.40 -15.52 20.31
C ILE A 27 12.80 -14.86 20.31
N LEU A 28 13.04 -13.91 19.39
CA LEU A 28 14.30 -13.15 19.28
C LEU A 28 14.35 -11.91 20.18
N THR A 29 13.26 -11.54 20.89
CA THR A 29 13.31 -10.40 21.83
C THR A 29 14.30 -10.67 22.96
N LYS A 30 15.35 -9.86 23.14
CA LYS A 30 16.38 -10.07 24.19
C LYS A 30 15.81 -10.10 25.62
N ASP A 31 14.60 -9.58 25.84
CA ASP A 31 13.91 -9.60 27.13
C ASP A 31 13.24 -10.97 27.41
N PRO A 32 13.73 -11.74 28.41
CA PRO A 32 13.17 -13.03 28.78
C PRO A 32 11.74 -12.93 29.33
N PHE A 33 11.38 -11.82 29.97
CA PHE A 33 10.06 -11.65 30.58
C PHE A 33 8.97 -11.49 29.53
N THR A 34 9.21 -10.71 28.47
CA THR A 34 8.29 -10.59 27.34
C THR A 34 8.12 -11.94 26.62
N ARG A 35 9.19 -12.73 26.46
CA ARG A 35 9.08 -14.10 25.90
C ARG A 35 8.20 -15.00 26.76
N ILE A 36 8.44 -15.05 28.07
CA ILE A 36 7.69 -15.90 29.01
C ILE A 36 6.23 -15.46 29.06
N LYS A 37 5.94 -14.16 29.04
CA LYS A 37 4.57 -13.64 29.12
C LYS A 37 3.77 -13.95 27.86
N VAL A 38 4.37 -13.84 26.66
CA VAL A 38 3.71 -14.20 25.40
C VAL A 38 3.55 -15.71 25.29
N VAL A 39 4.57 -16.50 25.63
CA VAL A 39 4.47 -17.97 25.69
C VAL A 39 3.40 -18.40 26.70
N SER A 40 3.32 -17.77 27.87
CA SER A 40 2.30 -18.02 28.88
C SER A 40 0.90 -17.61 28.40
N MET A 41 0.74 -16.47 27.71
CA MET A 41 -0.55 -16.08 27.12
C MET A 41 -0.99 -17.04 26.02
N VAL A 42 -0.07 -17.52 25.18
CA VAL A 42 -0.37 -18.55 24.17
C VAL A 42 -0.76 -19.85 24.88
N PHE A 43 0.03 -20.31 25.85
CA PHE A 43 -0.23 -21.56 26.57
C PHE A 43 -1.55 -21.52 27.36
N LYS A 44 -1.79 -20.47 28.13
CA LYS A 44 -2.99 -20.28 28.96
C LYS A 44 -4.28 -20.09 28.13
N TYR A 45 -4.14 -19.77 26.85
CA TYR A 45 -5.27 -19.57 25.93
C TYR A 45 -5.54 -20.79 25.04
N TYR A 46 -4.56 -21.71 24.91
CA TYR A 46 -4.65 -22.92 24.09
C TYR A 46 -4.74 -24.23 24.88
N SER A 47 -4.22 -24.29 26.11
CA SER A 47 -4.30 -25.48 26.97
C SER A 47 -5.73 -25.90 27.32
N ASP A 48 -6.71 -24.99 27.21
CA ASP A 48 -8.10 -25.30 27.56
C ASP A 48 -8.93 -25.86 26.38
N ASN A 49 -8.48 -25.76 25.11
CA ASN A 49 -9.36 -26.03 23.95
C ASN A 49 -8.72 -26.74 22.73
N VAL A 50 -7.43 -27.10 22.76
CA VAL A 50 -6.81 -27.86 21.64
C VAL A 50 -6.51 -29.28 22.09
N THR A 51 -7.34 -30.23 21.66
CA THR A 51 -7.04 -31.66 21.80
C THR A 51 -5.88 -32.04 20.88
N ASP A 52 -4.97 -32.90 21.34
CA ASP A 52 -3.83 -33.43 20.56
C ASP A 52 -4.27 -33.99 19.18
N ASP A 53 -5.51 -34.47 19.10
CA ASP A 53 -6.13 -35.05 17.91
C ASP A 53 -6.53 -34.01 16.84
N GLY A 54 -6.74 -32.75 17.23
CA GLY A 54 -6.97 -31.62 16.30
C GLY A 54 -5.67 -31.13 15.66
N LEU A 55 -4.58 -31.11 16.43
CA LEU A 55 -3.23 -30.81 15.93
C LEU A 55 -2.75 -31.85 14.90
N LEU A 56 -3.04 -33.14 15.14
CA LEU A 56 -2.66 -34.22 14.23
C LEU A 56 -3.41 -34.15 12.89
N ARG A 57 -4.67 -33.71 12.90
CA ARG A 57 -5.48 -33.54 11.67
C ARG A 57 -5.03 -32.35 10.84
N MET A 58 -4.66 -31.24 11.48
CA MET A 58 -4.10 -30.06 10.78
C MET A 58 -2.76 -30.37 10.11
N LEU A 59 -1.92 -31.20 10.74
CA LEU A 59 -0.65 -31.64 10.15
C LEU A 59 -0.85 -32.55 8.93
N LYS A 60 -1.87 -33.42 8.94
CA LYS A 60 -2.14 -34.37 7.84
C LYS A 60 -2.80 -33.72 6.61
N SER A 61 -3.51 -32.61 6.76
CA SER A 61 -4.16 -31.93 5.63
C SER A 61 -3.20 -31.17 4.72
N GLU A 62 -1.97 -30.87 5.17
CA GLU A 62 -1.00 -30.09 4.38
C GLU A 62 -0.12 -30.95 3.44
N ASP A 63 -0.04 -32.27 3.65
CA ASP A 63 0.78 -33.19 2.82
C ASP A 63 0.03 -33.79 1.62
N SER A 64 -1.26 -33.49 1.43
CA SER A 64 -2.10 -34.11 0.39
C SER A 64 -2.24 -33.29 -0.90
N GLU A 65 -1.57 -32.15 -1.05
CA GLU A 65 -1.49 -31.46 -2.35
C GLU A 65 -0.21 -31.86 -3.09
N GLY A 66 -0.24 -33.04 -3.72
CA GLY A 66 0.77 -33.43 -4.71
C GLY A 66 1.26 -34.86 -4.60
N THR A 67 0.38 -35.83 -4.87
CA THR A 67 0.85 -37.14 -5.33
C THR A 67 -0.06 -37.60 -6.44
N VAL A 68 0.38 -37.34 -7.67
CA VAL A 68 -0.13 -38.02 -8.86
C VAL A 68 0.14 -39.50 -8.64
N VAL A 69 -0.93 -40.28 -8.45
CA VAL A 69 -0.87 -41.73 -8.40
C VAL A 69 -0.28 -42.21 -9.73
N LYS A 70 0.91 -42.80 -9.68
CA LYS A 70 1.49 -43.55 -10.79
C LYS A 70 0.64 -44.80 -10.99
N GLU A 71 -0.02 -44.90 -12.13
CA GLU A 71 -0.49 -46.19 -12.64
C GLU A 71 0.73 -47.07 -12.98
N PRO A 72 0.72 -48.38 -12.63
CA PRO A 72 1.59 -49.35 -13.25
C PRO A 72 0.99 -49.80 -14.58
N ARG A 73 1.80 -49.77 -15.64
CA ARG A 73 1.57 -50.54 -16.86
C ARG A 73 1.97 -51.99 -16.60
N GLU A 74 1.06 -52.93 -16.86
CA GLU A 74 1.39 -54.28 -17.31
C GLU A 74 0.51 -54.62 -18.51
N GLU A 75 1.15 -55.08 -19.59
CA GLU A 75 0.52 -55.62 -20.79
C GLU A 75 0.22 -57.11 -20.57
N ASN A 76 -1.03 -57.54 -20.79
CA ASN A 76 -1.43 -58.56 -21.79
C ASN A 76 -2.77 -59.26 -21.49
N SER A 77 -3.41 -59.66 -22.60
CA SER A 77 -4.40 -60.72 -22.85
C SER A 77 -5.89 -60.52 -22.53
N ASP A 78 -6.63 -60.23 -23.61
CA ASP A 78 -7.84 -60.87 -24.17
C ASP A 78 -8.99 -61.44 -23.32
N ASP A 79 -10.20 -61.11 -23.80
CA ASP A 79 -11.52 -61.76 -23.73
C ASP A 79 -12.21 -62.01 -22.37
N SER A 80 -13.26 -61.24 -22.07
CA SER A 80 -14.60 -61.79 -21.78
C SER A 80 -15.69 -60.70 -21.66
N ASP A 81 -16.72 -60.82 -22.50
CA ASP A 81 -17.97 -60.07 -22.48
C ASP A 81 -18.84 -60.44 -21.27
N GLY A 82 -19.30 -59.41 -20.54
CA GLY A 82 -20.11 -59.55 -19.34
C GLY A 82 -20.58 -58.18 -18.87
N GLY A 83 -21.45 -57.55 -19.67
CA GLY A 83 -22.04 -56.23 -19.45
C GLY A 83 -22.43 -55.96 -17.99
N MET A 84 -21.61 -55.16 -17.32
CA MET A 84 -21.92 -54.62 -16.01
C MET A 84 -22.84 -53.42 -16.23
N ASP A 85 -24.15 -53.69 -16.21
CA ASP A 85 -25.26 -52.75 -16.38
C ASP A 85 -24.95 -51.39 -15.72
N ASP A 86 -24.88 -50.31 -16.52
CA ASP A 86 -24.54 -48.96 -16.06
C ASP A 86 -25.44 -48.50 -14.90
N GLU A 87 -26.67 -49.01 -14.86
CA GLU A 87 -27.63 -48.80 -13.77
C GLU A 87 -27.14 -49.36 -12.42
N ALA A 88 -26.41 -50.49 -12.43
CA ALA A 88 -25.76 -51.03 -11.23
C ALA A 88 -24.59 -50.15 -10.75
N MET A 89 -23.86 -49.51 -11.68
CA MET A 89 -22.78 -48.58 -11.37
C MET A 89 -23.33 -47.28 -10.76
N PHE A 90 -24.41 -46.72 -11.33
CA PHE A 90 -25.08 -45.54 -10.79
C PHE A 90 -25.71 -45.79 -9.42
N ARG A 91 -26.22 -47.01 -9.17
CA ARG A 91 -26.71 -47.40 -7.85
C ARG A 91 -25.58 -47.46 -6.83
N MET A 92 -24.42 -47.98 -7.21
CA MET A 92 -23.24 -48.02 -6.35
C MET A 92 -22.73 -46.61 -6.02
N ASP A 93 -22.67 -45.72 -7.01
CA ASP A 93 -22.29 -44.32 -6.83
C ASP A 93 -23.29 -43.54 -5.97
N SER A 94 -24.59 -43.79 -6.16
CA SER A 94 -25.65 -43.21 -5.34
C SER A 94 -25.53 -43.68 -3.89
N TYR A 95 -25.24 -44.97 -3.68
CA TYR A 95 -25.02 -45.54 -2.35
C TYR A 95 -23.76 -44.98 -1.69
N LEU A 96 -22.66 -44.85 -2.44
CA LEU A 96 -21.42 -44.21 -1.96
C LEU A 96 -21.65 -42.74 -1.61
N ALA A 97 -22.36 -41.98 -2.45
CA ALA A 97 -22.71 -40.58 -2.17
C ALA A 97 -23.58 -40.45 -0.91
N GLN A 98 -24.50 -41.40 -0.71
CA GLN A 98 -25.35 -41.45 0.48
C GLN A 98 -24.54 -41.82 1.72
N ILE A 99 -23.62 -42.79 1.64
CA ILE A 99 -22.67 -43.13 2.71
C ILE A 99 -21.74 -41.97 3.03
N PHE A 100 -21.21 -41.22 2.05
CA PHE A 100 -20.37 -40.05 2.29
C PHE A 100 -21.17 -38.90 2.91
N LYS A 101 -22.43 -38.70 2.49
CA LYS A 101 -23.33 -37.69 3.05
C LYS A 101 -23.78 -38.05 4.46
N GLU A 102 -24.00 -39.34 4.73
CA GLU A 102 -24.41 -39.86 6.02
C GLU A 102 -23.23 -39.92 7.01
N LYS A 103 -22.01 -40.27 6.56
CA LYS A 103 -20.77 -40.09 7.35
C LYS A 103 -20.50 -38.63 7.68
N ARG A 104 -20.77 -37.69 6.76
CA ARG A 104 -20.67 -36.24 7.01
C ARG A 104 -21.67 -35.76 8.06
N ASN A 105 -22.83 -36.43 8.18
CA ASN A 105 -23.87 -36.07 9.13
C ASN A 105 -23.71 -36.81 10.50
N GLN A 106 -23.15 -38.02 10.51
CA GLN A 106 -22.90 -38.81 11.74
C GLN A 106 -21.59 -38.43 12.44
N ALA A 107 -20.58 -37.94 11.72
CA ALA A 107 -19.44 -37.24 12.32
C ALA A 107 -19.89 -35.80 12.67
N GLY A 108 -20.58 -35.67 13.81
CA GLY A 108 -21.29 -34.46 14.23
C GLY A 108 -20.63 -33.15 13.83
N GLY A 109 -21.35 -32.34 13.05
CA GLY A 109 -21.13 -30.90 12.87
C GLY A 109 -19.67 -30.47 12.66
N GLY A 110 -18.89 -31.27 11.94
CA GLY A 110 -17.45 -31.09 11.86
C GLY A 110 -17.06 -29.82 11.11
N ASP A 111 -16.73 -28.77 11.87
CA ASP A 111 -15.81 -27.72 11.43
C ASP A 111 -14.66 -28.40 10.67
N THR A 112 -14.60 -28.20 9.35
CA THR A 112 -13.52 -28.74 8.51
C THR A 112 -12.19 -28.25 9.07
N ALA A 113 -11.09 -29.00 8.89
CA ALA A 113 -9.76 -28.58 9.36
C ALA A 113 -9.41 -27.14 8.92
N ASP A 114 -9.89 -26.72 7.74
CA ASP A 114 -9.80 -25.34 7.25
C ASP A 114 -10.52 -24.31 8.13
N SER A 115 -11.74 -24.61 8.59
CA SER A 115 -12.50 -23.72 9.47
C SER A 115 -11.84 -23.60 10.86
N GLN A 116 -11.33 -24.70 11.41
CA GLN A 116 -10.54 -24.69 12.66
C GLN A 116 -9.25 -23.89 12.49
N LEU A 117 -8.55 -24.03 11.35
CA LEU A 117 -7.36 -23.24 11.02
C LEU A 117 -7.67 -21.74 10.89
N VAL A 118 -8.82 -21.36 10.32
CA VAL A 118 -9.25 -19.96 10.24
C VAL A 118 -9.55 -19.39 11.63
N LEU A 119 -10.28 -20.12 12.47
CA LEU A 119 -10.55 -19.73 13.87
C LEU A 119 -9.25 -19.57 14.65
N PHE A 120 -8.31 -20.50 14.49
CA PHE A 120 -6.97 -20.42 15.07
C PHE A 120 -6.25 -19.14 14.63
N LYS A 121 -6.19 -18.86 13.33
CA LYS A 121 -5.56 -17.64 12.80
C LYS A 121 -6.22 -16.37 13.36
N LEU A 122 -7.55 -16.34 13.51
CA LEU A 122 -8.27 -15.21 14.14
C LEU A 122 -7.95 -15.05 15.63
N ARG A 123 -7.75 -16.17 16.34
CA ARG A 123 -7.35 -16.21 17.76
C ARG A 123 -5.94 -15.65 17.95
N VAL A 124 -5.00 -16.04 17.09
CA VAL A 124 -3.63 -15.47 17.04
C VAL A 124 -3.67 -13.97 16.74
N LEU A 125 -4.49 -13.53 15.79
CA LEU A 125 -4.65 -12.09 15.49
C LEU A 125 -5.20 -11.30 16.69
N SER A 126 -6.03 -11.91 17.52
CA SER A 126 -6.56 -11.26 18.73
C SER A 126 -5.48 -11.12 19.81
N LEU A 127 -4.63 -12.13 19.99
CA LEU A 127 -3.45 -12.04 20.86
C LEU A 127 -2.46 -10.98 20.36
N LEU A 128 -2.24 -10.92 19.05
CA LEU A 128 -1.43 -9.88 18.40
C LEU A 128 -2.03 -8.50 18.68
N GLU A 129 -3.34 -8.32 18.54
CA GLU A 129 -4.00 -7.04 18.82
C GLU A 129 -3.80 -6.59 20.27
N ILE A 130 -3.89 -7.51 21.24
CA ILE A 130 -3.62 -7.22 22.66
C ILE A 130 -2.16 -6.84 22.86
N TYR A 131 -1.23 -7.63 22.32
CA TYR A 131 0.20 -7.35 22.41
C TYR A 131 0.56 -5.97 21.83
N LEU A 132 -0.03 -5.59 20.69
CA LEU A 132 0.15 -4.27 20.09
C LEU A 132 -0.39 -3.15 20.96
N HIS A 133 -1.52 -3.38 21.61
CA HIS A 133 -2.11 -2.41 22.52
C HIS A 133 -1.22 -2.17 23.75
N GLU A 134 -0.60 -3.22 24.28
CA GLU A 134 0.33 -3.15 25.41
C GLU A 134 1.72 -2.61 25.02
N ASN A 135 2.14 -2.76 23.76
CA ASN A 135 3.48 -2.39 23.28
C ASN A 135 3.46 -1.25 22.23
N GLN A 136 2.59 -0.26 22.43
CA GLN A 136 2.49 0.87 21.51
C GLN A 136 3.84 1.62 21.40
N GLY A 137 4.31 1.85 20.18
CA GLY A 137 5.55 2.60 19.92
C GLY A 137 6.83 1.76 19.73
N LYS A 138 6.80 0.43 19.75
CA LYS A 138 7.98 -0.41 19.47
C LYS A 138 8.09 -0.79 17.98
N LEU A 139 9.29 -0.66 17.41
CA LEU A 139 9.58 -0.83 15.97
C LEU A 139 9.45 -2.28 15.46
N ASN A 140 9.75 -3.28 16.30
CA ASN A 140 9.83 -4.71 15.91
C ASN A 140 8.50 -5.27 15.36
N VAL A 141 7.40 -4.58 15.63
CA VAL A 141 6.07 -4.86 15.12
C VAL A 141 5.95 -4.59 13.61
N MET A 142 6.74 -3.66 13.06
CA MET A 142 6.58 -3.13 11.70
C MET A 142 6.85 -4.15 10.60
N GLN A 143 7.80 -5.07 10.81
CA GLN A 143 8.18 -6.09 9.82
C GLN A 143 7.12 -7.19 9.65
N ALA A 144 6.29 -7.43 10.67
CA ALA A 144 5.26 -8.46 10.60
C ALA A 144 4.16 -8.11 9.57
N PHE A 145 3.92 -6.82 9.31
CA PHE A 145 2.78 -6.37 8.48
C PHE A 145 3.14 -6.03 7.04
N VAL A 146 4.36 -6.33 6.63
CA VAL A 146 4.91 -5.99 5.32
C VAL A 146 4.32 -6.87 4.21
N ASN A 147 3.60 -7.93 4.55
CA ASN A 147 2.96 -8.85 3.60
C ASN A 147 1.50 -9.18 3.99
N PRO A 148 0.57 -8.21 3.98
CA PRO A 148 -0.85 -8.54 4.13
C PRO A 148 -1.40 -9.29 2.90
N HIS A 149 -0.64 -9.29 1.79
CA HIS A 149 -1.01 -9.89 0.50
C HIS A 149 -0.80 -11.40 0.42
N THR A 150 -0.22 -12.05 1.43
CA THR A 150 -0.01 -13.51 1.44
C THR A 150 -1.21 -14.28 2.01
N THR A 151 -2.35 -13.62 2.27
CA THR A 151 -3.59 -14.29 2.66
C THR A 151 -4.31 -14.86 1.44
N GLU A 152 -3.69 -15.79 0.73
CA GLU A 152 -4.51 -16.79 0.02
C GLU A 152 -5.19 -17.63 1.11
N GLY A 153 -6.47 -17.35 1.36
CA GLY A 153 -7.27 -18.02 2.40
C GLY A 153 -8.03 -17.05 3.30
N SER A 154 -9.35 -17.00 3.09
CA SER A 154 -10.40 -16.24 3.80
C SER A 154 -10.34 -14.69 3.77
N GLU A 155 -11.45 -14.09 3.32
CA GLU A 155 -11.66 -12.63 3.35
C GLU A 155 -11.70 -12.09 4.79
N GLN A 156 -12.24 -12.87 5.72
CA GLN A 156 -12.35 -12.54 7.14
C GLN A 156 -10.98 -12.30 7.80
N LEU A 157 -9.98 -13.13 7.51
CA LEU A 157 -8.62 -12.94 8.01
C LEU A 157 -7.97 -11.68 7.43
N GLY A 158 -8.11 -11.47 6.13
CA GLY A 158 -7.61 -10.26 5.47
C GLY A 158 -8.18 -8.99 6.09
N ASP A 159 -9.49 -8.97 6.34
CA ASP A 159 -10.18 -7.83 6.95
C ASP A 159 -9.76 -7.61 8.41
N ARG A 160 -9.58 -8.68 9.18
CA ARG A 160 -9.11 -8.57 10.56
C ARG A 160 -7.69 -8.02 10.63
N ILE A 161 -6.78 -8.49 9.76
CA ILE A 161 -5.41 -7.96 9.66
C ILE A 161 -5.43 -6.48 9.28
N CYS A 162 -6.19 -6.10 8.25
CA CYS A 162 -6.28 -4.71 7.81
C CYS A 162 -6.78 -3.82 8.95
N LYS A 163 -7.83 -4.24 9.68
CA LYS A 163 -8.35 -3.50 10.84
C LYS A 163 -7.30 -3.34 11.95
N ILE A 164 -6.57 -4.39 12.29
CA ILE A 164 -5.52 -4.32 13.31
C ILE A 164 -4.43 -3.34 12.88
N VAL A 165 -3.94 -3.43 11.64
CA VAL A 165 -2.92 -2.52 11.12
C VAL A 165 -3.41 -1.08 11.14
N GLU A 166 -4.61 -0.82 10.61
CA GLU A 166 -5.15 0.53 10.55
C GLU A 166 -5.35 1.14 11.93
N HIS A 167 -5.97 0.40 12.87
CA HIS A 167 -6.38 0.96 14.15
C HIS A 167 -5.28 0.94 15.22
N LYS A 168 -4.44 -0.10 15.24
CA LYS A 168 -3.42 -0.28 16.29
C LYS A 168 -2.04 0.20 15.89
N ILE A 169 -1.78 0.40 14.59
CA ILE A 169 -0.46 0.83 14.11
C ILE A 169 -0.57 2.20 13.43
N LEU A 170 -1.33 2.28 12.34
CA LEU A 170 -1.35 3.48 11.49
C LEU A 170 -2.05 4.67 12.17
N LYS A 171 -3.12 4.40 12.92
CA LYS A 171 -3.89 5.40 13.70
C LYS A 171 -3.47 5.47 15.17
N ALA A 172 -2.40 4.77 15.58
CA ALA A 172 -1.94 4.82 16.96
C ALA A 172 -1.49 6.22 17.36
N LYS A 173 -1.80 6.61 18.60
CA LYS A 173 -1.34 7.89 19.17
C LYS A 173 0.19 7.91 19.29
N HIS A 174 0.75 6.79 19.75
CA HIS A 174 2.18 6.59 19.90
C HIS A 174 2.74 5.89 18.66
N HIS A 175 3.80 6.46 18.10
CA HIS A 175 4.59 5.87 17.02
C HIS A 175 6.04 5.73 17.50
N PRO A 176 6.84 4.84 16.90
CA PRO A 176 8.24 4.68 17.27
C PRO A 176 9.01 6.00 17.16
N LYS A 177 9.74 6.35 18.22
CA LYS A 177 10.61 7.52 18.34
C LYS A 177 11.92 7.10 19.03
N GLY A 178 13.04 7.71 18.63
CA GLY A 178 14.34 7.51 19.28
C GLY A 178 15.37 6.74 18.44
N GLU A 179 16.59 6.61 18.99
CA GLU A 179 17.82 6.11 18.33
C GLU A 179 17.72 4.70 17.74
N SER A 180 16.74 3.89 18.16
CA SER A 180 16.50 2.55 17.59
C SER A 180 15.90 2.57 16.16
N LEU A 181 15.52 3.75 15.66
CA LEU A 181 14.90 3.91 14.35
C LEU A 181 15.96 3.97 13.24
N GLN A 182 16.16 2.85 12.53
CA GLN A 182 17.08 2.81 11.39
C GLN A 182 16.33 3.01 10.07
N LEU A 183 16.78 3.96 9.25
CA LEU A 183 16.23 4.22 7.91
C LEU A 183 16.29 2.99 7.00
N SER A 184 17.34 2.17 7.14
CA SER A 184 17.51 0.89 6.44
C SER A 184 16.32 -0.06 6.58
N MET A 185 15.57 0.03 7.69
CA MET A 185 14.34 -0.74 7.91
C MET A 185 13.11 -0.09 7.27
N LEU A 186 13.08 1.23 7.10
CA LEU A 186 11.94 1.98 6.57
C LEU A 186 11.95 2.08 5.04
N GLU A 187 13.14 2.23 4.45
CA GLU A 187 13.36 2.32 3.00
C GLU A 187 12.65 1.22 2.20
N PRO A 188 12.90 -0.09 2.45
CA PRO A 188 12.25 -1.16 1.68
C PRO A 188 10.74 -1.18 1.89
N LEU A 189 10.25 -0.74 3.06
CA LEU A 189 8.82 -0.66 3.35
C LEU A 189 8.17 0.47 2.58
N LEU A 190 8.81 1.64 2.53
CA LEU A 190 8.35 2.79 1.78
C LEU A 190 8.27 2.43 0.30
N GLU A 191 9.35 1.87 -0.25
CA GLU A 191 9.43 1.47 -1.65
C GLU A 191 8.34 0.45 -2.00
N LYS A 192 8.17 -0.58 -1.16
CA LYS A 192 7.15 -1.62 -1.37
C LYS A 192 5.74 -1.04 -1.35
N ASN A 193 5.42 -0.16 -0.40
CA ASN A 193 4.09 0.45 -0.29
C ASN A 193 3.80 1.40 -1.46
N LEU A 194 4.78 2.17 -1.94
CA LEU A 194 4.63 3.00 -3.13
C LEU A 194 4.42 2.15 -4.39
N LYS A 195 5.14 1.03 -4.53
CA LYS A 195 4.92 0.04 -5.60
C LYS A 195 3.51 -0.56 -5.52
N LEU A 196 3.03 -0.90 -4.32
CA LEU A 196 1.66 -1.42 -4.15
C LEU A 196 0.58 -0.38 -4.46
N ALA A 197 0.78 0.87 -4.05
CA ALA A 197 -0.14 1.96 -4.30
C ALA A 197 -0.23 2.34 -5.80
N SER A 198 0.82 2.05 -6.59
CA SER A 198 0.87 2.30 -8.03
C SER A 198 0.45 1.11 -8.90
N LYS A 199 0.29 -0.09 -8.32
CA LYS A 199 -0.01 -1.32 -9.08
C LYS A 199 -1.37 -1.23 -9.79
N PRO A 200 -1.43 -1.56 -11.10
CA PRO A 200 -2.70 -1.64 -11.81
C PRO A 200 -3.53 -2.85 -11.37
N PHE A 201 -4.85 -2.69 -11.39
CA PHE A 201 -5.76 -3.82 -11.21
C PHE A 201 -5.68 -4.76 -12.41
N LYS A 202 -5.07 -5.94 -12.22
CA LYS A 202 -5.02 -6.99 -13.24
C LYS A 202 -6.29 -7.82 -13.17
N LYS A 203 -7.20 -7.68 -14.14
CA LYS A 203 -8.28 -8.64 -14.35
C LYS A 203 -7.63 -9.96 -14.79
N LYS A 204 -7.81 -11.05 -14.03
CA LYS A 204 -7.39 -12.38 -14.49
C LYS A 204 -8.17 -12.71 -15.78
N LYS A 205 -7.48 -12.75 -16.92
CA LYS A 205 -7.97 -13.39 -18.16
C LYS A 205 -7.86 -14.91 -17.97
N THR A 206 -8.75 -15.50 -17.19
CA THR A 206 -8.96 -16.95 -17.25
C THR A 206 -9.99 -17.22 -18.34
N ALA A 207 -9.79 -18.28 -19.13
CA ALA A 207 -10.63 -18.68 -20.28
C ALA A 207 -12.09 -19.06 -19.93
N ILE A 208 -12.51 -18.84 -18.68
CA ILE A 208 -13.89 -18.97 -18.22
C ILE A 208 -14.22 -17.65 -17.53
N THR A 209 -15.21 -16.95 -18.06
CA THR A 209 -15.69 -15.64 -17.58
C THR A 209 -15.99 -15.73 -16.08
N PRO A 210 -15.19 -15.10 -15.20
CA PRO A 210 -15.45 -15.17 -13.76
C PRO A 210 -16.79 -14.48 -13.48
N SER A 211 -17.63 -15.07 -12.63
CA SER A 211 -18.93 -14.48 -12.29
C SER A 211 -18.79 -13.03 -11.81
N LYS A 212 -19.77 -12.16 -12.12
CA LYS A 212 -19.77 -10.73 -11.74
C LYS A 212 -19.48 -10.53 -10.24
N LYS A 213 -19.95 -11.45 -9.39
CA LYS A 213 -19.70 -11.46 -7.93
C LYS A 213 -18.22 -11.70 -7.58
N LYS A 214 -17.56 -12.69 -8.19
CA LYS A 214 -16.11 -12.96 -7.97
C LYS A 214 -15.22 -11.80 -8.46
N GLN A 215 -15.59 -11.15 -9.57
CA GLN A 215 -14.89 -9.95 -10.06
C GLN A 215 -15.04 -8.77 -9.08
N SER A 216 -16.23 -8.58 -8.51
CA SER A 216 -16.48 -7.52 -7.53
C SER A 216 -15.67 -7.70 -6.23
N ALA A 217 -15.58 -8.92 -5.71
CA ALA A 217 -14.79 -9.24 -4.52
C ALA A 217 -13.29 -9.03 -4.75
N SER A 218 -12.76 -9.45 -5.90
CA SER A 218 -11.36 -9.21 -6.27
C SER A 218 -11.04 -7.71 -6.37
N PHE A 219 -11.96 -6.91 -6.91
CA PHE A 219 -11.80 -5.47 -7.01
C PHE A 219 -11.86 -4.78 -5.65
N GLN A 220 -12.75 -5.21 -4.76
CA GLN A 220 -12.80 -4.71 -3.38
C GLN A 220 -11.52 -5.03 -2.62
N ARG A 221 -11.00 -6.25 -2.74
CA ARG A 221 -9.72 -6.65 -2.15
C ARG A 221 -8.57 -5.77 -2.66
N TYR A 222 -8.52 -5.53 -3.97
CA TYR A 222 -7.54 -4.61 -4.57
C TYR A 222 -7.63 -3.20 -3.96
N LYS A 223 -8.84 -2.64 -3.85
CA LYS A 223 -9.04 -1.32 -3.22
C LYS A 223 -8.56 -1.27 -1.77
N LYS A 224 -8.87 -2.28 -0.96
CA LYS A 224 -8.42 -2.40 0.44
C LYS A 224 -6.89 -2.41 0.51
N ILE A 225 -6.24 -3.19 -0.35
CA ILE A 225 -4.78 -3.28 -0.46
C ILE A 225 -4.15 -1.93 -0.80
N VAL A 226 -4.66 -1.24 -1.83
CA VAL A 226 -4.15 0.08 -2.22
C VAL A 226 -4.34 1.08 -1.09
N ASN A 227 -5.50 1.13 -0.44
CA ASN A 227 -5.75 2.01 0.70
C ASN A 227 -4.78 1.76 1.86
N LEU A 228 -4.56 0.49 2.21
CA LEU A 228 -3.63 0.11 3.26
C LEU A 228 -2.20 0.53 2.93
N ALA A 229 -1.76 0.33 1.67
CA ALA A 229 -0.44 0.76 1.22
C ALA A 229 -0.27 2.28 1.31
N GLN A 230 -1.28 3.04 0.90
CA GLN A 230 -1.27 4.51 0.99
C GLN A 230 -1.17 4.99 2.44
N ASN A 231 -1.99 4.44 3.34
CA ASN A 231 -1.96 4.79 4.76
C ASN A 231 -0.63 4.39 5.42
N SER A 232 -0.06 3.26 5.01
CA SER A 232 1.26 2.82 5.46
C SER A 232 2.36 3.76 4.99
N THR A 233 2.32 4.22 3.73
CA THR A 233 3.25 5.25 3.24
C THR A 233 3.17 6.53 4.08
N TYR A 234 1.96 7.04 4.37
CA TYR A 234 1.83 8.25 5.20
C TYR A 234 2.42 8.07 6.60
N TRP A 235 2.21 6.90 7.18
CA TRP A 235 2.72 6.60 8.51
C TRP A 235 4.25 6.44 8.54
N ILE A 236 4.83 5.77 7.53
CA ILE A 236 6.29 5.66 7.37
C ILE A 236 6.92 7.05 7.20
N LEU A 237 6.36 7.88 6.32
CA LEU A 237 6.88 9.23 6.10
C LEU A 237 6.74 10.11 7.35
N LYS A 238 5.66 9.94 8.13
CA LYS A 238 5.50 10.59 9.43
C LYS A 238 6.63 10.19 10.38
N ILE A 239 6.99 8.90 10.45
CA ILE A 239 8.08 8.42 11.30
C ILE A 239 9.43 9.02 10.84
N ILE A 240 9.68 9.07 9.53
CA ILE A 240 10.89 9.69 8.97
C ILE A 240 10.96 11.17 9.36
N ASP A 241 9.85 11.90 9.26
CA ASP A 241 9.75 13.31 9.62
C ASP A 241 10.05 13.58 11.10
N PHE A 242 9.60 12.69 12.00
CA PHE A 242 9.92 12.78 13.43
C PHE A 242 11.33 12.30 13.80
N GLY A 243 11.99 11.55 12.91
CA GLY A 243 13.29 10.93 13.18
C GLY A 243 14.48 11.90 13.11
N ASN A 244 14.30 13.12 12.59
CA ASN A 244 15.35 14.15 12.45
C ASN A 244 16.66 13.61 11.83
N PHE A 245 16.54 12.79 10.79
CA PHE A 245 17.69 12.25 10.06
C PHE A 245 18.45 13.35 9.29
N SER A 246 19.75 13.14 9.04
CA SER A 246 20.52 14.05 8.18
C SER A 246 20.08 13.95 6.71
N GLU A 247 20.43 14.94 5.89
CA GLU A 247 20.13 14.85 4.45
C GLU A 247 20.91 13.71 3.77
N GLU A 248 22.13 13.39 4.20
CA GLU A 248 22.89 12.27 3.63
C GLU A 248 22.21 10.93 3.89
N ASP A 249 21.73 10.72 5.12
CA ASP A 249 21.05 9.49 5.51
C ASP A 249 19.73 9.30 4.75
N MET A 250 19.06 10.39 4.39
CA MET A 250 17.78 10.36 3.67
C MET A 250 17.91 10.17 2.15
N GLU A 251 19.11 10.10 1.57
CA GLU A 251 19.28 10.09 0.11
C GLU A 251 18.54 8.92 -0.55
N LYS A 252 18.56 7.73 0.06
CA LYS A 252 17.78 6.58 -0.46
C LYS A 252 16.27 6.79 -0.37
N VAL A 253 15.77 7.40 0.71
CA VAL A 253 14.36 7.80 0.82
C VAL A 253 14.01 8.78 -0.29
N PHE A 254 14.92 9.71 -0.57
CA PHE A 254 14.74 10.66 -1.65
C PHE A 254 14.71 9.98 -3.02
N ASP A 255 15.57 9.01 -3.28
CA ASP A 255 15.56 8.26 -4.54
C ASP A 255 14.28 7.44 -4.73
N ILE A 256 13.77 6.83 -3.65
CA ILE A 256 12.51 6.09 -3.67
C ILE A 256 11.33 7.02 -4.03
N LEU A 257 11.25 8.19 -3.40
CA LEU A 257 10.19 9.17 -3.67
C LEU A 257 10.31 9.77 -5.06
N LYS A 258 11.53 10.13 -5.48
CA LYS A 258 11.83 10.62 -6.83
C LYS A 258 11.36 9.61 -7.88
N SER A 259 11.72 8.34 -7.69
CA SER A 259 11.31 7.25 -8.58
C SER A 259 9.79 7.12 -8.68
N ALA A 260 9.06 7.25 -7.56
CA ALA A 260 7.60 7.22 -7.55
C ALA A 260 6.96 8.42 -8.27
N ILE A 261 7.50 9.63 -8.10
CA ILE A 261 7.06 10.84 -8.80
C ILE A 261 7.30 10.70 -10.31
N VAL A 262 8.51 10.30 -10.72
CA VAL A 262 8.84 10.09 -12.14
C VAL A 262 7.91 9.03 -12.76
N ALA A 263 7.67 7.92 -12.07
CA ALA A 263 6.77 6.87 -12.55
C ALA A 263 5.31 7.35 -12.70
N TYR A 264 4.86 8.32 -11.89
CA TYR A 264 3.55 8.94 -12.06
C TYR A 264 3.43 9.74 -13.36
N PHE A 265 4.46 10.49 -13.76
CA PHE A 265 4.43 11.24 -15.02
C PHE A 265 4.65 10.33 -16.23
N ASP A 266 5.70 9.50 -16.19
CA ASP A 266 6.19 8.77 -17.37
C ASP A 266 5.56 7.38 -17.55
N GLY A 267 5.05 6.78 -16.47
CA GLY A 267 4.57 5.40 -16.48
C GLY A 267 3.18 5.26 -17.09
N LYS A 268 3.08 4.68 -18.29
CA LYS A 268 1.78 4.39 -18.96
C LYS A 268 0.81 3.58 -18.09
N ASN A 269 1.35 2.74 -17.19
CA ASN A 269 0.58 1.82 -16.34
C ASN A 269 0.49 2.23 -14.86
N SER A 270 1.07 3.39 -14.48
CA SER A 270 0.98 3.84 -13.09
C SER A 270 -0.47 4.20 -12.76
N GLN A 271 -1.05 3.52 -11.77
CA GLN A 271 -2.35 3.85 -11.18
C GLN A 271 -2.21 4.72 -9.93
N LEU A 272 -1.04 5.33 -9.74
CA LEU A 272 -0.81 6.24 -8.63
C LEU A 272 -1.75 7.45 -8.79
N LYS A 273 -2.58 7.70 -7.79
CA LYS A 273 -3.56 8.79 -7.83
C LYS A 273 -2.86 10.13 -7.54
N PRO A 274 -3.18 11.22 -8.26
CA PRO A 274 -2.62 12.55 -7.96
C PRO A 274 -2.94 12.98 -6.53
N GLN A 275 -4.14 12.67 -6.04
CA GLN A 275 -4.55 12.98 -4.66
C GLN A 275 -3.66 12.29 -3.61
N PHE A 276 -3.12 11.11 -3.92
CA PHE A 276 -2.21 10.41 -3.02
C PHE A 276 -0.85 11.14 -2.91
N LEU A 277 -0.28 11.56 -4.04
CA LEU A 277 0.95 12.37 -4.06
C LEU A 277 0.74 13.74 -3.41
N LYS A 278 -0.39 14.38 -3.68
CA LYS A 278 -0.79 15.66 -3.06
C LYS A 278 -0.81 15.54 -1.55
N GLU A 279 -1.34 14.43 -1.04
CA GLU A 279 -1.37 14.14 0.39
C GLU A 279 0.01 13.92 0.99
N ILE A 280 0.92 13.27 0.27
CA ILE A 280 2.33 13.12 0.69
C ILE A 280 2.95 14.51 0.87
N ILE A 281 2.84 15.38 -0.14
CA ILE A 281 3.40 16.75 -0.10
C ILE A 281 2.77 17.56 1.05
N ARG A 282 1.46 17.42 1.26
CA ARG A 282 0.73 18.12 2.32
C ARG A 282 1.18 17.70 3.73
N ARG A 283 1.44 16.41 3.93
CA ARG A 283 1.87 15.87 5.23
C ARG A 283 3.36 16.08 5.51
N CYS A 284 4.17 16.06 4.46
CA CYS A 284 5.62 16.15 4.53
C CYS A 284 6.09 17.30 3.63
N ALA A 285 6.06 18.53 4.17
CA ALA A 285 6.37 19.74 3.41
C ALA A 285 7.77 19.72 2.77
N TRP A 286 8.73 19.02 3.40
CA TRP A 286 10.07 18.84 2.84
C TRP A 286 10.08 18.07 1.51
N VAL A 287 9.12 17.16 1.28
CA VAL A 287 8.97 16.45 -0.01
C VAL A 287 8.64 17.46 -1.11
N GLY A 288 7.65 18.32 -0.86
CA GLY A 288 7.29 19.40 -1.78
C GLY A 288 8.47 20.32 -2.06
N LYS A 289 9.23 20.68 -1.02
CA LYS A 289 10.42 21.53 -1.15
C LYS A 289 11.52 20.90 -2.01
N ARG A 290 11.84 19.63 -1.75
CA ARG A 290 12.92 18.90 -2.43
C ARG A 290 12.62 18.68 -3.91
N TYR A 291 11.38 18.32 -4.25
CA TYR A 291 11.00 17.96 -5.62
C TYR A 291 10.28 19.06 -6.39
N PHE A 292 10.19 20.29 -5.87
CA PHE A 292 9.49 21.37 -6.56
C PHE A 292 10.01 21.55 -8.01
N GLY A 293 11.32 21.64 -8.19
CA GLY A 293 11.93 21.77 -9.52
C GLY A 293 11.60 20.59 -10.45
N LEU A 294 11.75 19.36 -9.94
CA LEU A 294 11.39 18.15 -10.68
C LEU A 294 9.91 18.15 -11.09
N LEU A 295 9.01 18.58 -10.20
CA LEU A 295 7.58 18.67 -10.50
C LEU A 295 7.31 19.71 -11.60
N VAL A 296 7.99 20.86 -11.57
CA VAL A 296 7.84 21.90 -12.60
C VAL A 296 8.32 21.36 -13.95
N GLU A 297 9.52 20.81 -13.99
CA GLU A 297 10.11 20.20 -15.20
C GLU A 297 9.21 19.11 -15.79
N LYS A 298 8.70 18.20 -14.94
CA LYS A 298 7.82 17.10 -15.37
C LYS A 298 6.44 17.59 -15.80
N CYS A 299 5.93 18.68 -15.24
CA CYS A 299 4.71 19.30 -15.76
C CYS A 299 4.94 19.92 -17.15
N SER A 300 6.09 20.52 -17.42
CA SER A 300 6.40 21.09 -18.73
C SER A 300 6.58 20.01 -19.81
N THR A 301 7.16 18.87 -19.44
CA THR A 301 7.51 17.77 -20.37
C THR A 301 6.55 16.58 -20.33
N ALA A 302 5.42 16.71 -19.65
CA ALA A 302 4.47 15.63 -19.44
C ALA A 302 3.93 15.08 -20.78
N LYS A 303 4.13 13.78 -21.02
CA LYS A 303 3.62 13.08 -22.23
C LYS A 303 2.09 13.11 -22.35
N SER A 304 1.38 13.34 -21.25
CA SER A 304 -0.08 13.37 -21.19
C SER A 304 -0.56 14.72 -20.66
N LYS A 305 -1.27 15.48 -21.49
CA LYS A 305 -1.94 16.74 -21.09
C LYS A 305 -2.90 16.53 -19.91
N PHE A 306 -3.53 15.36 -19.83
CA PHE A 306 -4.37 15.01 -18.69
C PHE A 306 -3.56 14.97 -17.38
N ARG A 307 -2.43 14.25 -17.36
CA ARG A 307 -1.57 14.15 -16.18
C ARG A 307 -0.88 15.47 -15.84
N GLN A 308 -0.50 16.24 -16.86
CA GLN A 308 0.02 17.60 -16.69
C GLN A 308 -0.94 18.44 -15.85
N VAL A 309 -2.20 18.55 -16.29
CA VAL A 309 -3.21 19.37 -15.60
C VAL A 309 -3.50 18.84 -14.19
N GLU A 310 -3.59 17.53 -14.00
CA GLU A 310 -3.77 16.95 -12.66
C GLU A 310 -2.59 17.22 -11.71
N ALA A 311 -1.37 17.28 -12.25
CA ALA A 311 -0.16 17.51 -11.47
C ALA A 311 0.04 18.99 -11.05
N LEU A 312 -0.62 19.95 -11.71
CA LEU A 312 -0.54 21.37 -11.36
C LEU A 312 -0.94 21.63 -9.90
N ASP A 313 -1.86 20.83 -9.37
CA ASP A 313 -2.27 20.92 -7.98
C ASP A 313 -1.15 20.49 -7.00
N LEU A 314 -0.23 19.62 -7.41
CA LEU A 314 0.93 19.20 -6.61
C LEU A 314 1.90 20.35 -6.42
N LEU A 315 2.16 21.13 -7.47
CA LEU A 315 3.01 22.32 -7.44
C LEU A 315 2.48 23.36 -6.45
N LEU A 316 1.18 23.61 -6.48
CA LEU A 316 0.56 24.54 -5.56
C LEU A 316 0.55 24.03 -4.13
N GLU A 317 0.32 22.72 -3.92
CA GLU A 317 0.43 22.12 -2.60
C GLU A 317 1.85 22.25 -2.02
N ALA A 318 2.88 22.08 -2.86
CA ALA A 318 4.28 22.24 -2.46
C ALA A 318 4.63 23.68 -2.04
N LEU A 319 3.96 24.69 -2.61
CA LEU A 319 4.20 26.10 -2.28
C LEU A 319 3.40 26.60 -1.08
N LYS A 320 2.25 25.99 -0.77
CA LYS A 320 1.38 26.42 0.34
C LYS A 320 2.09 26.70 1.68
N PRO A 321 3.06 25.88 2.14
CA PRO A 321 3.75 26.14 3.40
C PRO A 321 4.46 27.49 3.46
N PHE A 322 4.81 28.08 2.30
CA PHE A 322 5.69 29.24 2.19
C PHE A 322 4.98 30.58 1.92
N VAL A 323 3.66 30.58 1.69
CA VAL A 323 2.92 31.76 1.18
C VAL A 323 1.81 32.23 2.12
N SER A 324 1.67 31.64 3.31
CA SER A 324 0.64 32.04 4.28
C SER A 324 1.00 33.32 5.04
N VAL A 325 0.00 34.17 5.28
CA VAL A 325 0.10 35.53 5.86
C VAL A 325 0.73 35.55 7.27
N ASN A 326 0.67 34.44 8.02
CA ASN A 326 1.15 34.37 9.42
C ASN A 326 2.52 33.68 9.59
N LYS A 327 3.35 33.61 8.54
CA LYS A 327 4.63 32.86 8.57
C LYS A 327 5.85 33.74 8.87
N SER A 328 6.87 33.13 9.46
CA SER A 328 8.15 33.80 9.76
C SER A 328 8.84 34.30 8.49
N LYS A 329 9.66 35.36 8.62
CA LYS A 329 10.46 35.91 7.52
C LYS A 329 11.31 34.83 6.82
N ASP A 330 11.84 33.86 7.59
CA ASP A 330 12.64 32.76 7.07
C ASP A 330 11.85 31.83 6.16
N THR A 331 10.59 31.53 6.53
CA THR A 331 9.70 30.68 5.74
C THR A 331 9.37 31.33 4.39
N VAL A 332 9.11 32.64 4.40
CA VAL A 332 8.88 33.42 3.18
C VAL A 332 10.16 33.47 2.32
N GLY A 333 11.32 33.63 2.95
CA GLY A 333 12.63 33.59 2.30
C GLY A 333 12.90 32.26 1.58
N LEU A 334 12.55 31.14 2.20
CA LEU A 334 12.65 29.81 1.58
C LEU A 334 11.75 29.68 0.35
N GLY A 335 10.50 30.16 0.42
CA GLY A 335 9.60 30.20 -0.73
C GLY A 335 10.15 31.05 -1.88
N LYS A 336 10.70 32.23 -1.55
CA LYS A 336 11.35 33.11 -2.52
C LYS A 336 12.53 32.44 -3.20
N LYS A 337 13.38 31.74 -2.43
CA LYS A 337 14.51 30.96 -2.96
C LYS A 337 14.03 29.84 -3.88
N MET A 338 13.03 29.08 -3.45
CA MET A 338 12.45 27.98 -4.23
C MET A 338 11.93 28.43 -5.60
N ILE A 339 11.09 29.48 -5.64
CA ILE A 339 10.59 30.03 -6.91
C ILE A 339 11.73 30.60 -7.74
N SER A 340 12.67 31.32 -7.11
CA SER A 340 13.79 31.94 -7.83
C SER A 340 14.73 30.92 -8.48
N SER A 341 14.96 29.77 -7.85
CA SER A 341 15.80 28.69 -8.36
C SER A 341 15.16 27.91 -9.52
N ASN A 342 13.84 28.00 -9.69
CA ASN A 342 13.09 27.28 -10.73
C ASN A 342 12.31 28.23 -11.64
N LEU A 343 12.78 29.49 -11.73
CA LEU A 343 12.03 30.56 -12.39
C LEU A 343 11.96 30.33 -13.90
N SER A 344 13.05 29.88 -14.51
CA SER A 344 13.14 29.56 -15.93
C SER A 344 12.14 28.45 -16.29
N GLU A 345 12.13 27.36 -15.53
CA GLU A 345 11.26 26.21 -15.78
C GLU A 345 9.80 26.57 -15.55
N LEU A 346 9.52 27.44 -14.58
CA LEU A 346 8.17 27.98 -14.36
C LEU A 346 7.71 28.86 -15.53
N CYS A 347 8.59 29.69 -16.10
CA CYS A 347 8.24 30.49 -17.29
C CYS A 347 7.94 29.58 -18.48
N VAL A 348 8.75 28.54 -18.69
CA VAL A 348 8.51 27.50 -19.71
C VAL A 348 7.17 26.80 -19.47
N LEU A 349 6.86 26.41 -18.22
CA LEU A 349 5.59 25.78 -17.88
C LEU A 349 4.41 26.71 -18.18
N ILE A 350 4.49 27.98 -17.79
CA ILE A 350 3.41 28.95 -18.04
C ILE A 350 3.22 29.15 -19.53
N LYS A 351 4.29 29.33 -20.30
CA LYS A 351 4.25 29.41 -21.77
C LYS A 351 3.54 28.20 -22.37
N GLU A 352 3.95 27.00 -22.00
CA GLU A 352 3.36 25.76 -22.49
C GLU A 352 1.85 25.69 -22.17
N LEU A 353 1.46 26.01 -20.93
CA LEU A 353 0.06 25.94 -20.50
C LEU A 353 -0.85 26.96 -21.22
N VAL A 354 -0.39 28.20 -21.43
CA VAL A 354 -1.22 29.25 -22.04
C VAL A 354 -1.28 29.15 -23.55
N THR A 355 -0.22 28.64 -24.18
CA THR A 355 -0.19 28.39 -25.63
C THR A 355 -0.99 27.13 -25.98
N ASN A 356 -0.88 26.07 -25.17
CA ASN A 356 -1.51 24.78 -25.44
C ASN A 356 -2.71 24.47 -24.53
N MET A 357 -3.64 25.43 -24.41
CA MET A 357 -4.81 25.31 -23.55
C MET A 357 -5.64 24.04 -23.84
N PRO A 358 -6.14 23.32 -22.81
CA PRO A 358 -6.96 22.13 -23.02
C PRO A 358 -8.26 22.38 -23.80
N GLU A 359 -8.73 21.39 -24.55
CA GLU A 359 -10.02 21.47 -25.28
C GLU A 359 -11.24 21.37 -24.37
N LYS A 360 -11.11 20.68 -23.23
CA LYS A 360 -12.20 20.53 -22.26
C LYS A 360 -12.27 21.75 -21.34
N GLN A 361 -13.45 22.37 -21.23
CA GLN A 361 -13.67 23.57 -20.42
C GLN A 361 -13.25 23.38 -18.95
N ALA A 362 -13.59 22.26 -18.33
CA ALA A 362 -13.19 21.95 -16.95
C ALA A 362 -11.66 21.98 -16.77
N ARG A 363 -10.91 21.40 -17.73
CA ARG A 363 -9.45 21.39 -17.68
C ARG A 363 -8.85 22.77 -17.98
N ARG A 364 -9.45 23.57 -18.86
CA ARG A 364 -9.06 24.99 -19.02
C ARG A 364 -9.23 25.78 -17.72
N ALA A 365 -10.33 25.55 -17.00
CA ALA A 365 -10.56 26.21 -15.71
C ALA A 365 -9.49 25.83 -14.68
N GLU A 366 -9.05 24.57 -14.66
CA GLU A 366 -7.95 24.11 -13.80
C GLU A 366 -6.62 24.81 -14.12
N VAL A 367 -6.28 24.98 -15.40
CA VAL A 367 -5.09 25.71 -15.86
C VAL A 367 -5.17 27.18 -15.48
N ARG A 368 -6.29 27.87 -15.74
CA ARG A 368 -6.48 29.28 -15.36
C ARG A 368 -6.36 29.49 -13.86
N ARG A 369 -6.98 28.62 -13.07
CA ARG A 369 -6.88 28.63 -11.60
C ARG A 369 -5.45 28.39 -11.13
N PHE A 370 -4.70 27.51 -11.80
CA PHE A 370 -3.28 27.32 -11.50
C PHE A 370 -2.47 28.59 -11.77
N CYS A 371 -2.54 29.14 -12.99
CA CYS A 371 -1.79 30.34 -13.36
C CYS A 371 -2.14 31.52 -12.46
N GLY A 372 -3.44 31.77 -12.22
CA GLY A 372 -3.87 32.86 -11.34
C GLY A 372 -3.35 32.73 -9.91
N ARG A 373 -3.35 31.52 -9.34
CA ARG A 373 -2.75 31.29 -8.01
C ARG A 373 -1.24 31.40 -8.02
N MET A 374 -0.57 30.94 -9.08
CA MET A 374 0.87 31.08 -9.22
C MET A 374 1.27 32.56 -9.28
N PHE A 375 0.57 33.37 -10.07
CA PHE A 375 0.78 34.82 -10.13
C PHE A 375 0.56 35.48 -8.77
N HIS A 376 -0.51 35.12 -8.06
CA HIS A 376 -0.72 35.61 -6.69
C HIS A 376 0.42 35.22 -5.73
N ILE A 377 0.96 34.01 -5.83
CA ILE A 377 2.10 33.57 -5.03
C ILE A 377 3.36 34.39 -5.38
N ILE A 378 3.64 34.57 -6.67
CA ILE A 378 4.78 35.37 -7.16
C ILE A 378 4.68 36.82 -6.66
N SER A 379 3.49 37.41 -6.73
CA SER A 379 3.16 38.72 -6.15
C SER A 379 3.44 38.79 -4.66
N THR A 380 2.92 37.82 -3.90
CA THR A 380 3.09 37.75 -2.44
C THR A 380 4.56 37.64 -2.03
N LEU A 381 5.35 36.89 -2.81
CA LEU A 381 6.79 36.73 -2.60
C LEU A 381 7.64 37.88 -3.16
N LYS A 382 7.00 38.94 -3.70
CA LYS A 382 7.65 40.10 -4.33
C LYS A 382 8.63 39.72 -5.45
N LEU A 383 8.20 38.77 -6.29
CA LEU A 383 8.97 38.26 -7.43
C LEU A 383 8.41 38.70 -8.79
N SER A 384 7.34 39.50 -8.82
CA SER A 384 6.64 39.94 -10.05
C SER A 384 7.59 40.50 -11.10
N LYS A 385 8.45 41.47 -10.72
CA LYS A 385 9.45 42.08 -11.62
C LYS A 385 10.39 41.06 -12.24
N LYS A 386 10.92 40.15 -11.43
CA LYS A 386 11.87 39.13 -11.90
C LYS A 386 11.17 38.14 -12.84
N PHE A 387 9.96 37.71 -12.48
CA PHE A 387 9.16 36.81 -13.30
C PHE A 387 8.78 37.43 -14.65
N LEU A 388 8.26 38.65 -14.66
CA LEU A 388 7.83 39.33 -15.89
C LEU A 388 9.01 39.57 -16.85
N LYS A 389 10.19 39.90 -16.32
CA LYS A 389 11.42 40.03 -17.11
C LYS A 389 11.93 38.70 -17.70
N SER A 390 11.69 37.59 -17.00
CA SER A 390 12.07 36.25 -17.46
C SER A 390 11.06 35.62 -18.42
N LEU A 391 9.88 36.21 -18.57
CA LEU A 391 8.82 35.70 -19.44
C LEU A 391 8.90 36.38 -20.82
N ASP A 392 8.97 35.59 -21.88
CA ASP A 392 9.05 36.08 -23.26
C ASP A 392 7.92 37.07 -23.58
N SER A 393 8.23 38.17 -24.28
CA SER A 393 7.27 39.23 -24.61
C SER A 393 6.01 38.72 -25.33
N GLU A 394 6.15 37.73 -26.20
CA GLU A 394 5.03 37.06 -26.88
C GLU A 394 4.05 36.43 -25.86
N VAL A 395 4.59 35.80 -24.82
CA VAL A 395 3.80 35.08 -23.80
C VAL A 395 3.02 36.05 -22.90
N HIS A 396 3.45 37.31 -22.78
CA HIS A 396 2.67 38.33 -22.08
C HIS A 396 1.31 38.54 -22.73
N SER A 397 1.27 38.70 -24.06
CA SER A 397 0.01 38.89 -24.80
C SER A 397 -0.92 37.69 -24.69
N VAL A 398 -0.36 36.46 -24.73
CA VAL A 398 -1.12 35.23 -24.59
C VAL A 398 -1.67 35.08 -23.16
N CYS A 399 -0.89 35.44 -22.14
CA CYS A 399 -1.35 35.46 -20.75
C CYS A 399 -2.50 36.44 -20.53
N GLU A 400 -2.44 37.64 -21.10
CA GLU A 400 -3.53 38.62 -21.04
C GLU A 400 -4.80 38.07 -21.67
N LYS A 401 -4.70 37.47 -22.86
CA LYS A 401 -5.85 36.89 -23.55
C LYS A 401 -6.45 35.68 -22.83
N GLN A 402 -5.62 34.78 -22.30
CA GLN A 402 -6.06 33.48 -21.77
C GLN A 402 -6.39 33.50 -20.27
N ILE A 403 -5.63 34.26 -19.49
CA ILE A 403 -5.71 34.34 -18.03
C ILE A 403 -6.39 35.64 -17.58
N GLY A 404 -6.29 36.71 -18.35
CA GLY A 404 -7.01 37.96 -18.13
C GLY A 404 -6.57 38.70 -16.87
N LYS A 405 -7.56 39.04 -16.04
CA LYS A 405 -7.39 39.92 -14.86
C LYS A 405 -6.23 39.51 -13.96
N ALA A 406 -6.05 38.21 -13.68
CA ALA A 406 -5.00 37.76 -12.77
C ALA A 406 -3.57 38.06 -13.26
N PHE A 407 -3.35 38.08 -14.58
CA PHE A 407 -2.05 38.47 -15.14
C PHE A 407 -1.88 40.00 -15.19
N LEU A 408 -2.95 40.73 -15.50
CA LEU A 408 -2.94 42.20 -15.44
C LEU A 408 -2.65 42.71 -14.02
N ASP A 409 -3.21 42.07 -13.00
CA ASP A 409 -2.94 42.43 -11.60
C ASP A 409 -1.49 42.12 -11.19
N LEU A 410 -0.85 41.09 -11.77
CA LEU A 410 0.58 40.82 -11.59
C LEU A 410 1.44 41.92 -12.23
N LYS A 411 1.08 42.37 -13.44
CA LYS A 411 1.78 43.46 -14.16
C LYS A 411 1.75 44.78 -13.41
N LYS A 412 0.64 45.11 -12.73
CA LYS A 412 0.54 46.34 -11.91
C LYS A 412 1.52 46.38 -10.72
N GLN A 413 2.19 45.28 -10.41
CA GLN A 413 3.21 45.21 -9.35
C GLN A 413 4.64 45.31 -9.88
N GLU A 414 4.82 45.41 -11.20
CA GLU A 414 6.05 45.92 -11.81
C GLU A 414 6.24 47.41 -11.50
#